data_AF-A0A351X1S2-F1
#
_entry.id   AF-A0A351X1S2-F1
#
_cell.length_a   1.000
_cell.length_b   1.000
_cell.length_c   1.000
_cell.angle_alpha   90.00
_cell.angle_beta   90.00
_cell.angle_gamma   90.00
#
_symmetry.space_group_name_H-M   'P 1'
#
loop_
_entity.id
_entity.type
_entity.pdbx_description
1 polymer ?
#
loop_
_entity_poly.entity_id
_entity_poly.type
_entity_poly.pdbx_seq_one_letter_code
_entity_poly.pdbx_strand_id
1 'polypeptide(L)' 'MGYQICLLIGDGIGPEMVERAEQVLKALPIDLEFTRAEIGFSAYQRHGTPLPPTTLEAICASDAALLGAVTTPPNI' A
#
# COMPACT_ATOMS: atom_id res chain seq x y z
N MET A 1 15.85 6.46 14.83
CA MET A 1 15.06 5.34 14.33
C MET A 1 13.91 5.97 13.58
N GLY A 2 13.84 5.77 12.27
CA GLY A 2 12.74 6.25 11.45
C GLY A 2 11.48 5.41 11.67
N TYR A 3 10.35 5.89 11.13
CA TYR A 3 9.10 5.13 11.09
C TYR A 3 8.98 4.40 9.75
N GLN A 4 8.58 3.12 9.81
CA GLN A 4 8.31 2.31 8.64
C GLN A 4 6.86 2.48 8.19
N ILE A 5 6.66 2.89 6.94
CA ILE A 5 5.35 3.07 6.34
C ILE A 5 5.14 2.05 5.21
N CYS A 6 4.12 1.21 5.32
CA CYS A 6 3.69 0.32 4.25
C CYS A 6 2.78 1.05 3.26
N LEU A 7 3.25 1.25 2.03
CA LEU A 7 2.49 1.82 0.94
C LEU A 7 1.73 0.71 0.21
N LEU A 8 0.41 0.65 0.44
CA LEU A 8 -0.47 -0.31 -0.22
C LEU A 8 -0.99 0.30 -1.52
N ILE A 9 -0.52 -0.19 -2.65
CA ILE A 9 -0.64 0.49 -3.95
C ILE A 9 -2.10 0.63 -4.42
N GLY A 10 -2.93 -0.38 -4.20
CA GLY A 10 -4.34 -0.40 -4.61
C GLY A 10 -4.55 -0.48 -6.13
N ASP A 11 -5.72 -0.03 -6.58
CA ASP A 11 -6.21 -0.10 -7.96
C ASP A 11 -6.74 1.26 -8.46
N GLY A 12 -7.06 1.35 -9.75
CA GLY A 12 -7.64 2.56 -10.35
C GLY A 12 -6.72 3.76 -10.15
N ILE A 13 -7.20 4.77 -9.42
CA ILE A 13 -6.40 5.96 -9.06
C ILE A 13 -5.44 5.74 -7.88
N GLY A 14 -5.53 4.59 -7.20
CA GLY A 14 -4.72 4.23 -6.03
C GLY A 14 -3.22 4.42 -6.24
N PRO A 15 -2.60 3.83 -7.28
CA PRO A 15 -1.15 3.94 -7.51
C PRO A 15 -0.66 5.39 -7.63
N GLU A 16 -1.36 6.22 -8.41
CA GLU A 16 -1.01 7.63 -8.58
C GLU A 16 -1.15 8.40 -7.26
N MET A 17 -2.24 8.18 -6.53
CA MET A 17 -2.46 8.81 -5.22
C MET A 17 -1.38 8.44 -4.20
N VAL A 18 -0.99 7.17 -4.15
CA VAL A 18 0.07 6.67 -3.25
C VAL A 18 1.41 7.30 -3.59
N GLU A 19 1.75 7.42 -4.87
CA GLU A 19 2.97 8.08 -5.32
C GLU A 19 3.01 9.55 -4.90
N ARG A 20 1.90 10.28 -5.07
CA ARG A 20 1.80 11.68 -4.62
C ARG A 20 1.87 11.81 -3.11
N ALA A 21 1.23 10.91 -2.37
CA ALA A 21 1.30 10.90 -0.92
C ALA A 21 2.74 10.65 -0.42
N GLU A 22 3.46 9.70 -1.02
CA GLU A 22 4.87 9.45 -0.70
C GLU A 22 5.74 10.70 -0.96
N GLN A 23 5.52 11.42 -2.07
CA GLN A 23 6.25 12.66 -2.37
C GLN A 23 6.02 13.73 -1.28
N VAL A 24 4.79 13.91 -0.83
CA VAL A 24 4.46 14.86 0.24
C VAL A 24 5.06 14.42 1.57
N LEU A 25 4.99 13.13 1.91
CA LEU A 25 5.55 12.58 3.14
C LEU A 25 7.08 12.73 3.19
N LYS A 26 7.77 12.51 2.07
CA LYS A 26 9.23 12.71 1.95
C LYS A 26 9.67 14.17 2.11
N ALA A 27 8.77 15.13 1.93
CA ALA A 27 9.05 16.55 2.12
C ALA A 27 8.95 16.99 3.60
N LEU A 28 8.39 16.14 4.47
CA LEU A 28 8.29 16.42 5.90
C LEU A 28 9.65 16.21 6.59
N PRO A 29 9.96 16.96 7.66
CA PRO A 29 11.18 16.76 8.46
C PRO A 29 11.00 15.56 9.42
N ILE A 30 10.57 14.42 8.90
CA ILE A 30 10.33 13.17 9.62
C ILE A 30 11.17 12.08 8.95
N ASP A 31 11.87 11.28 9.75
CA ASP A 31 12.62 10.12 9.29
C ASP A 31 11.63 8.99 8.95
N LEU A 32 11.32 8.82 7.65
CA LEU A 32 10.35 7.86 7.12
C LEU A 32 11.02 6.94 6.11
N GLU A 33 10.83 5.63 6.27
CA GLU A 33 11.14 4.65 5.23
C GLU A 33 9.86 4.01 4.71
N PHE A 34 9.89 3.57 3.45
CA PHE A 34 8.72 3.10 2.74
C PHE A 34 8.94 1.70 2.18
N THR A 35 8.01 0.80 2.50
CA THR A 35 7.88 -0.51 1.85
C THR A 35 6.62 -0.51 0.99
N ARG A 36 6.67 -1.10 -0.20
CA ARG A 36 5.50 -1.18 -1.10
C ARG A 36 4.92 -2.59 -1.06
N ALA A 37 3.59 -2.69 -1.02
CA ALA A 37 2.89 -3.96 -1.09
C ALA A 37 1.62 -3.88 -1.95
N GLU A 38 1.25 -5.02 -2.53
CA GLU A 38 0.12 -5.12 -3.45
C GLU A 38 -1.19 -5.40 -2.69
N ILE A 39 -2.28 -4.76 -3.08
CA ILE A 39 -3.60 -5.00 -2.51
C ILE A 39 -4.67 -4.71 -3.56
N GLY A 40 -5.86 -5.29 -3.39
CA GLY A 40 -7.03 -5.00 -4.22
C GLY A 40 -7.20 -5.97 -5.39
N PHE A 41 -7.97 -5.56 -6.39
CA PHE A 41 -8.36 -6.42 -7.50
C PHE A 41 -7.17 -6.87 -8.34
N SER A 42 -6.20 -5.98 -8.58
CA SER A 42 -4.98 -6.32 -9.30
C SER A 42 -4.17 -7.40 -8.56
N ALA A 43 -4.14 -7.33 -7.22
CA ALA A 43 -3.52 -8.36 -6.40
C ALA A 43 -4.31 -9.68 -6.46
N TYR A 44 -5.64 -9.62 -6.45
CA TYR A 44 -6.50 -10.79 -6.65
C TYR A 44 -6.23 -11.48 -8.00
N GLN A 45 -6.12 -10.71 -9.09
CA GLN A 45 -5.82 -11.24 -10.41
C GLN A 45 -4.46 -11.97 -10.47
N ARG A 46 -3.47 -11.54 -9.68
CA ARG A 46 -2.12 -12.14 -9.65
C ARG A 46 -1.98 -13.29 -8.67
N HIS A 47 -2.60 -13.18 -7.49
CA HIS A 47 -2.34 -14.04 -6.33
C HIS A 47 -3.55 -14.87 -5.90
N GLY A 48 -4.72 -14.67 -6.51
CA GLY A 48 -5.98 -15.32 -6.12
C GLY A 48 -6.59 -14.78 -4.83
N THR A 49 -6.03 -13.72 -4.25
CA THR A 49 -6.53 -13.04 -3.04
C THR A 49 -6.32 -11.53 -3.17
N PRO A 50 -7.28 -10.68 -2.73
CA PRO A 50 -7.08 -9.24 -2.73
C PRO A 50 -6.08 -8.77 -1.66
N LEU A 51 -5.76 -9.64 -0.69
CA LEU A 51 -4.78 -9.39 0.37
C LEU A 51 -3.79 -10.58 0.40
N PRO A 52 -2.69 -10.50 -0.35
CA PRO A 52 -1.63 -11.51 -0.30
C PRO A 52 -1.03 -11.63 1.12
N PRO A 53 -0.62 -12.83 1.57
CA PRO A 53 0.05 -13.00 2.86
C PRO A 53 1.29 -12.11 3.02
N THR A 54 2.06 -11.93 1.96
CA THR A 54 3.23 -11.03 1.92
C THR A 54 2.88 -9.57 2.19
N THR A 55 1.70 -9.12 1.75
CA THR A 55 1.18 -7.78 2.06
C THR A 55 0.83 -7.66 3.52
N LEU A 56 0.19 -8.69 4.09
CA LEU A 56 -0.13 -8.70 5.52
C LEU A 56 1.15 -8.69 6.39
N GLU A 57 2.17 -9.45 6.00
CA GLU A 57 3.49 -9.44 6.64
C GLU A 57 4.13 -8.04 6.59
N ALA A 58 4.08 -7.37 5.43
CA ALA A 58 4.61 -6.01 5.28
C ALA A 58 3.88 -4.98 6.14
N ILE A 59 2.55 -5.11 6.28
CA ILE A 59 1.73 -4.27 7.17
C ILE A 59 2.15 -4.51 8.62
N CYS A 60 2.26 -5.78 9.06
CA CYS A 60 2.62 -6.12 10.43
C CYS A 60 4.06 -5.72 10.79
N ALA A 61 4.96 -5.62 9.81
CA ALA A 61 6.34 -5.16 10.00
C ALA A 61 6.50 -3.63 9.98
N SER A 62 5.42 -2.88 9.73
CA SER A 62 5.43 -1.42 9.61
C SER A 62 4.72 -0.73 10.79
N ASP A 63 5.09 0.51 11.07
CA ASP A 63 4.45 1.32 12.11
C ASP A 63 3.09 1.87 11.64
N ALA A 64 2.91 2.07 10.34
CA ALA A 64 1.66 2.46 9.73
C ALA A 64 1.53 1.93 8.29
N ALA A 65 0.29 1.91 7.78
CA ALA A 65 0.00 1.60 6.38
C ALA A 65 -0.78 2.75 5.72
N LEU A 66 -0.35 3.15 4.53
CA LEU A 66 -1.05 4.09 3.67
C LEU A 66 -1.74 3.31 2.56
N LEU A 67 -3.07 3.29 2.60
CA LEU A 67 -3.91 2.54 1.67
C LEU A 67 -4.34 3.39 0.48
N GLY A 68 -3.86 3.03 -0.71
CA GLY A 68 -4.42 3.49 -1.98
C GLY A 68 -5.83 2.95 -2.20
N ALA A 69 -6.63 3.67 -2.98
CA ALA A 69 -7.98 3.23 -3.34
C ALA A 69 -7.95 1.81 -3.93
N VAL A 70 -8.88 0.95 -3.52
CA VAL A 70 -8.99 -0.42 -4.04
C VAL A 70 -10.31 -0.60 -4.76
N THR A 71 -10.29 -1.38 -5.83
CA THR A 71 -11.52 -1.74 -6.54
C THR A 71 -12.16 -2.90 -5.78
N THR A 72 -13.39 -2.72 -5.32
CA THR A 72 -14.22 -3.83 -4.81
C THR A 72 -14.88 -4.50 -6.01
N PRO A 73 -14.49 -5.72 -6.40
CA PRO A 73 -15.06 -6.33 -7.59
C PRO A 73 -16.46 -6.84 -7.27
N PRO A 74 -17.42 -6.69 -8.18
CA PRO A 74 -18.71 -7.30 -7.98
C PRO A 74 -18.56 -8.82 -8.07
N ASN A 75 -19.00 -9.53 -7.04
CA ASN A 75 -19.08 -10.99 -6.98
C ASN A 75 -17.75 -11.76 -6.83
N ILE A 76 -16.74 -11.15 -6.20
CA ILE A 76 -15.73 -11.91 -5.44
C ILE A 76 -15.99 -11.79 -3.93
#